data_AF-A0A356UFK2-F1
#
_entry.id   AF-A0A356UFK2-F1
#
_cell.length_a   1.000
_cell.length_b   1.000
_cell.length_c   1.000
_cell.angle_alpha   90.00
_cell.angle_beta   90.00
_cell.angle_gamma   90.00
#
_symmetry.space_group_name_H-M   'P 1'
#
loop_
_entity.id
_entity.type
_entity.pdbx_description
1 polymer ?
#
loop_
_entity_poly.entity_id
_entity_poly.type
_entity_poly.pdbx_seq_one_letter_code
_entity_poly.pdbx_strand_id
1 'polypeptide(L)'
;MVEKSYSVEHENIANILSWIKDGKIGLPEMQRPFVWKSTQVRDLVDSLYKGYPIGFIVTWENPDTELKNGGKGQNKEIIIDGQQRITALSAALEGNEIVDEKYLKKRIYIAFNPTTEEFATRSAAIAKDPRWIPDISIFEDPNFSDYAYVTKNSKRLNLKPDELSKIIQKLKGISQYDIGVIKLNSKLPIDQVTDIFNRINQKGTKLSSADFAMSRLSSDTAHHGNDLRKEIEYFIQLYKDHSLLENIVKMDPEFANSDYFKHISWADKEDVTLYQPDFSSILHICLGLGFLRGKLYQLVSLISGRDFEKRTYTEEAMEDSYEKFGEAVQYALNESNFKRYILLLKSLGIVDKNYAKLPDSYINFSYFPQ
;
A
#
# COMPACT_ATOMS: atom_id res chain seq x y z
N MET A 1 0.82 4.71 36.61
CA MET A 1 -0.23 4.40 35.61
C MET A 1 0.48 4.22 34.29
N VAL A 2 0.17 3.16 33.54
CA VAL A 2 0.72 3.01 32.18
C VAL A 2 0.07 4.08 31.32
N GLU A 3 0.86 5.00 30.79
CA GLU A 3 0.37 6.03 29.86
C GLU A 3 -0.16 5.33 28.60
N LYS A 4 -1.39 5.66 28.18
CA LYS A 4 -1.98 5.03 27.00
C LYS A 4 -1.20 5.49 25.76
N SER A 5 -0.69 4.52 25.01
CA SER A 5 0.08 4.75 23.79
C SER A 5 -0.77 5.00 22.54
N TYR A 6 -2.10 5.16 22.69
CA TYR A 6 -3.05 5.37 21.60
C TYR A 6 -4.29 6.13 22.07
N SER A 7 -4.97 6.80 21.13
CA SER A 7 -6.34 7.29 21.26
C SER A 7 -7.28 6.51 20.34
N VAL A 8 -8.58 6.53 20.65
CA VAL A 8 -9.63 5.98 19.79
C VAL A 8 -10.58 7.10 19.46
N GLU A 9 -10.72 7.38 18.18
CA GLU A 9 -11.57 8.41 17.62
C GLU A 9 -12.54 7.77 16.61
N HIS A 10 -13.53 8.52 16.17
CA HIS A 10 -14.44 8.11 15.12
C HIS A 10 -14.30 9.07 13.96
N GLU A 11 -14.20 8.53 12.75
CA GLU A 11 -14.10 9.32 11.53
C GLU A 11 -15.03 8.77 10.46
N ASN A 12 -15.49 9.68 9.62
CA ASN A 12 -16.37 9.38 8.51
C ASN A 12 -15.55 8.74 7.36
N ILE A 13 -16.11 7.73 6.70
CA ILE A 13 -15.43 7.07 5.56
C ILE A 13 -15.06 8.08 4.47
N ALA A 14 -15.96 9.02 4.13
CA ALA A 14 -15.67 10.03 3.11
C ALA A 14 -14.49 10.94 3.51
N ASN A 15 -14.34 11.27 4.79
CA ASN A 15 -13.20 12.05 5.28
C ASN A 15 -11.88 11.29 5.11
N ILE A 16 -11.85 10.01 5.47
CA ILE A 16 -10.65 9.17 5.35
C ILE A 16 -10.25 9.04 3.88
N LEU A 17 -11.22 8.77 2.99
CA LEU A 17 -10.99 8.71 1.55
C LEU A 17 -10.46 10.03 0.99
N SER A 18 -11.03 11.16 1.42
CA SER A 18 -10.53 12.49 1.05
C SER A 18 -9.10 12.73 1.54
N TRP A 19 -8.75 12.32 2.76
CA TRP A 19 -7.40 12.50 3.30
C TRP A 19 -6.36 11.67 2.56
N ILE A 20 -6.75 10.50 2.08
CA ILE A 20 -5.90 9.67 1.22
C ILE A 20 -5.72 10.34 -0.14
N LYS A 21 -6.81 10.81 -0.75
CA LYS A 21 -6.78 11.51 -2.04
C LYS A 21 -5.95 12.79 -2.00
N ASP A 22 -6.00 13.52 -0.90
CA ASP A 22 -5.23 14.74 -0.67
C ASP A 22 -3.74 14.47 -0.34
N GLY A 23 -3.35 13.21 -0.11
CA GLY A 23 -2.01 12.87 0.39
C GLY A 23 -1.74 13.42 1.80
N LYS A 24 -2.78 13.48 2.66
CA LYS A 24 -2.64 13.73 4.10
C LYS A 24 -2.31 12.43 4.83
N ILE A 25 -3.00 11.36 4.45
CA ILE A 25 -2.76 10.01 4.94
C ILE A 25 -2.05 9.21 3.86
N GLY A 26 -0.85 8.73 4.20
CA GLY A 26 -0.14 7.76 3.41
C GLY A 26 -0.81 6.40 3.53
N LEU A 27 -1.22 5.84 2.40
CA LEU A 27 -1.45 4.41 2.28
C LEU A 27 -0.10 3.78 1.88
N PRO A 28 0.56 3.02 2.77
CA PRO A 28 1.78 2.29 2.42
C PRO A 28 1.63 1.46 1.15
N GLU A 29 0.45 0.87 0.90
CA GLU A 29 0.22 0.02 -0.28
C GLU A 29 -0.51 0.70 -1.46
N MET A 30 -0.04 1.85 -1.95
CA MET A 30 -0.14 2.06 -3.42
C MET A 30 0.70 1.03 -4.21
N GLN A 31 1.45 0.14 -3.55
CA GLN A 31 2.33 -0.87 -4.18
C GLN A 31 2.35 -2.28 -3.58
N ARG A 32 1.42 -2.65 -2.69
CA ARG A 32 1.09 -4.08 -2.58
C ARG A 32 -0.12 -4.34 -3.45
N PRO A 33 -0.07 -5.37 -4.29
CA PRO A 33 -1.22 -5.86 -5.02
C PRO A 33 -2.47 -5.87 -4.16
N PHE A 34 -3.56 -5.31 -4.68
CA PHE A 34 -4.85 -5.48 -4.04
C PHE A 34 -5.28 -6.95 -4.19
N VAL A 35 -5.30 -7.68 -3.08
CA VAL A 35 -5.52 -9.15 -3.07
C VAL A 35 -6.96 -9.56 -2.79
N TRP A 36 -7.82 -8.61 -2.42
CA TRP A 36 -9.22 -8.89 -2.14
C TRP A 36 -10.00 -9.21 -3.42
N LYS A 37 -10.79 -10.29 -3.37
CA LYS A 37 -11.73 -10.62 -4.43
C LYS A 37 -12.89 -9.64 -4.42
N SER A 38 -13.50 -9.40 -5.59
CA SER A 38 -14.70 -8.54 -5.71
C SER A 38 -15.84 -8.96 -4.75
N THR A 39 -15.95 -10.24 -4.39
CA THR A 39 -16.93 -10.72 -3.39
C THR A 39 -16.65 -10.20 -1.98
N GLN A 40 -15.38 -10.08 -1.58
CA GLN A 40 -15.01 -9.51 -0.27
C GLN A 40 -15.32 -8.01 -0.23
N VAL A 41 -15.08 -7.31 -1.34
CA VAL A 41 -15.46 -5.90 -1.49
C VAL A 41 -16.98 -5.72 -1.39
N ARG A 42 -17.75 -6.57 -2.07
CA ARG A 42 -19.21 -6.61 -1.95
C ARG A 42 -19.64 -6.82 -0.49
N ASP A 43 -19.06 -7.78 0.21
CA ASP A 43 -19.43 -8.11 1.59
C ASP A 43 -19.11 -6.96 2.57
N LEU A 44 -18.04 -6.21 2.31
CA LEU A 44 -17.70 -5.01 3.07
C LEU A 44 -18.76 -3.92 2.89
N VAL A 45 -19.17 -3.64 1.65
CA VAL A 45 -20.21 -2.65 1.35
C VAL A 45 -21.57 -3.08 1.89
N ASP A 46 -21.92 -4.36 1.75
CA ASP A 46 -23.14 -4.94 2.30
C ASP A 46 -23.18 -4.84 3.83
N SER A 47 -22.05 -5.05 4.50
CA SER A 47 -21.92 -4.86 5.94
C SER A 47 -22.23 -3.41 6.36
N LEU A 48 -21.66 -2.43 5.65
CA LEU A 48 -21.94 -1.01 5.92
C LEU A 48 -23.41 -0.67 5.67
N TYR A 49 -23.99 -1.16 4.58
CA TYR A 49 -25.40 -0.92 4.26
C TYR A 49 -26.36 -1.50 5.31
N LYS A 50 -25.99 -2.62 5.94
CA LYS A 50 -26.73 -3.26 7.04
C LYS A 50 -26.43 -2.65 8.42
N GLY A 51 -25.50 -1.71 8.51
CA GLY A 51 -25.07 -1.11 9.79
C GLY A 51 -24.22 -2.05 10.65
N TYR A 52 -23.50 -2.98 10.03
CA TYR A 52 -22.58 -3.87 10.73
C TYR A 52 -21.21 -3.22 10.92
N PRO A 53 -20.53 -3.45 12.05
CA PRO A 53 -19.20 -2.93 12.27
C PRO A 53 -18.20 -3.57 11.31
N ILE A 54 -17.36 -2.75 10.67
CA ILE A 54 -16.31 -3.20 9.75
C ILE A 54 -14.90 -3.17 10.38
N GLY A 55 -14.83 -3.07 11.70
CA GLY A 55 -13.60 -3.00 12.50
C GLY A 55 -13.05 -1.58 12.66
N PHE A 56 -11.75 -1.48 12.95
CA PHE A 56 -11.03 -0.22 13.15
C PHE A 56 -10.00 0.01 12.05
N ILE A 57 -9.61 1.25 11.82
CA ILE A 57 -8.38 1.60 11.09
C ILE A 57 -7.35 1.99 12.12
N VAL A 58 -6.10 1.60 11.93
CA VAL A 58 -5.00 2.00 12.81
C VAL A 58 -4.11 2.94 12.04
N THR A 59 -3.85 4.10 12.61
CA THR A 59 -2.99 5.12 12.03
C THR A 59 -1.86 5.49 12.96
N TRP A 60 -0.77 6.02 12.40
CA TRP A 60 0.35 6.55 13.16
C TRP A 60 0.92 7.78 12.47
N GLU A 61 1.16 8.82 13.25
CA GLU A 61 1.85 10.03 12.81
C GLU A 61 3.34 9.92 13.11
N ASN A 62 4.16 10.22 12.11
CA ASN A 62 5.60 10.23 12.26
C ASN A 62 6.02 11.53 12.99
N PRO A 63 6.91 11.47 14.00
CA PRO A 63 7.38 12.65 14.74
C PRO A 63 8.05 13.75 13.88
N ASP A 64 8.40 13.47 12.62
CA ASP A 64 8.97 14.44 11.66
C ASP A 64 8.03 15.57 11.23
N THR A 65 6.74 15.51 11.56
CA THR A 65 5.76 16.51 11.12
C THR A 65 6.03 17.92 11.68
N GLU A 66 6.81 18.04 12.75
CA GLU A 66 7.21 19.33 13.34
C GLU A 66 8.24 20.11 12.49
N LEU A 67 9.04 19.43 11.65
CA LEU A 67 10.07 20.10 10.83
C LEU A 67 9.50 20.90 9.64
N LYS A 68 8.28 20.57 9.21
CA LYS A 68 7.70 21.04 7.93
C LYS A 68 6.62 22.12 8.11
N ASN A 69 6.70 22.96 9.13
CA ASN A 69 5.78 24.10 9.30
C ASN A 69 5.97 25.24 8.26
N GLY A 70 6.74 25.04 7.19
CA GLY A 70 6.97 26.04 6.13
C GLY A 70 6.82 25.54 4.68
N GLY A 71 6.55 24.25 4.43
CA GLY A 71 6.53 23.67 3.09
C GLY A 71 5.27 22.87 2.79
N LYS A 72 4.63 23.12 1.64
CA LYS A 72 3.56 22.26 1.12
C LYS A 72 4.14 20.90 0.74
N GLY A 73 3.81 19.85 1.49
CA GLY A 73 3.92 18.47 1.01
C GLY A 73 4.35 17.46 2.07
N GLN A 74 3.75 16.27 1.95
CA GLN A 74 4.07 14.98 2.57
C GLN A 74 3.17 14.55 3.74
N ASN A 75 2.67 13.32 3.59
CA ASN A 75 1.72 12.63 4.48
C ASN A 75 2.12 12.76 5.96
N LYS A 76 1.23 13.30 6.78
CA LYS A 76 1.44 13.46 8.22
C LYS A 76 1.18 12.16 8.98
N GLU A 77 0.32 11.32 8.43
CA GLU A 77 -0.19 10.13 9.09
C GLU A 77 -0.15 8.95 8.12
N ILE A 78 0.14 7.75 8.61
CA ILE A 78 0.24 6.53 7.83
C ILE A 78 -0.81 5.55 8.33
N ILE A 79 -1.59 4.95 7.42
CA ILE A 79 -2.45 3.80 7.75
C ILE A 79 -1.58 2.56 7.90
N ILE A 80 -1.66 1.96 9.07
CA ILE A 80 -0.91 0.75 9.43
C ILE A 80 -1.82 -0.48 9.31
N ASP A 81 -3.09 -0.37 9.70
CA ASP A 81 -4.09 -1.44 9.56
C ASP A 81 -5.40 -0.93 8.95
N GLY A 82 -6.11 -1.83 8.27
CA GLY A 82 -7.37 -1.52 7.59
C GLY A 82 -7.19 -1.04 6.15
N GLN A 83 -6.00 -1.22 5.60
CA GLN A 83 -5.67 -0.68 4.31
C GLN A 83 -6.48 -1.30 3.16
N GLN A 84 -6.53 -2.64 3.06
CA GLN A 84 -7.33 -3.33 2.05
C GLN A 84 -8.82 -2.97 2.15
N ARG A 85 -9.33 -2.69 3.37
CA ARG A 85 -10.72 -2.24 3.58
C ARG A 85 -10.94 -0.85 2.98
N ILE A 86 -10.05 0.11 3.26
CA ILE A 86 -10.18 1.45 2.70
C ILE A 86 -9.97 1.48 1.19
N THR A 87 -9.00 0.74 0.65
CA THR A 87 -8.81 0.60 -0.80
C THR A 87 -10.04 -0.05 -1.45
N ALA A 88 -10.65 -1.06 -0.81
CA ALA A 88 -11.90 -1.68 -1.27
C ALA A 88 -13.06 -0.69 -1.30
N LEU A 89 -13.18 0.20 -0.31
CA LEU A 89 -14.21 1.24 -0.27
C LEU A 89 -13.98 2.31 -1.34
N SER A 90 -12.74 2.77 -1.51
CA SER A 90 -12.38 3.69 -2.59
C SER A 90 -12.71 3.10 -3.97
N ALA A 91 -12.38 1.82 -4.18
CA ALA A 91 -12.73 1.12 -5.41
C ALA A 91 -14.25 1.00 -5.56
N ALA A 92 -14.99 0.51 -4.57
CA ALA A 92 -16.42 0.27 -4.70
C ALA A 92 -17.24 1.56 -4.85
N LEU A 93 -16.93 2.59 -4.04
CA LEU A 93 -17.71 3.81 -3.93
C LEU A 93 -17.26 4.87 -4.94
N GLU A 94 -15.96 5.14 -5.06
CA GLU A 94 -15.48 6.29 -5.85
C GLU A 94 -15.20 5.95 -7.31
N GLY A 95 -15.16 4.67 -7.68
CA GLY A 95 -14.85 4.31 -9.06
C GLY A 95 -13.39 3.96 -9.32
N ASN A 96 -12.52 4.11 -8.32
CA ASN A 96 -11.07 4.02 -8.53
C ASN A 96 -10.64 2.62 -8.99
N GLU A 97 -9.63 2.59 -9.86
CA GLU A 97 -8.99 1.35 -10.29
C GLU A 97 -8.00 0.88 -9.22
N ILE A 98 -7.92 -0.43 -9.02
CA ILE A 98 -6.87 -1.05 -8.20
C ILE A 98 -5.80 -1.66 -9.09
N VAL A 99 -4.61 -1.85 -8.55
CA VAL A 99 -3.54 -2.62 -9.19
C VAL A 99 -3.49 -3.99 -8.52
N ASP A 100 -3.54 -5.05 -9.32
CA ASP A 100 -3.47 -6.43 -8.82
C ASP A 100 -2.02 -6.95 -8.77
N GLU A 101 -1.88 -8.25 -8.46
CA GLU A 101 -0.56 -8.91 -8.32
C GLU A 101 0.21 -9.04 -9.62
N LYS A 102 -0.45 -8.78 -10.74
CA LYS A 102 0.12 -8.82 -12.08
C LYS A 102 0.42 -7.43 -12.61
N TYR A 103 0.34 -6.40 -11.77
CA TYR A 103 0.48 -5.00 -12.15
C TYR A 103 -0.56 -4.56 -13.19
N LEU A 104 -1.75 -5.18 -13.18
CA LEU A 104 -2.86 -4.81 -14.04
C LEU A 104 -3.83 -3.89 -13.29
N LYS A 105 -4.15 -2.76 -13.93
CA LYS A 105 -5.26 -1.90 -13.49
C LYS A 105 -6.58 -2.64 -13.70
N LYS A 106 -7.36 -2.76 -12.62
CA LYS A 106 -8.66 -3.42 -12.63
C LYS A 106 -9.70 -2.54 -11.93
N ARG A 107 -10.86 -2.44 -12.56
CA ARG A 107 -12.05 -1.81 -11.98
C ARG A 107 -12.87 -2.86 -11.23
N ILE A 108 -13.28 -2.54 -10.00
CA ILE A 108 -14.18 -3.38 -9.20
C ILE A 108 -15.58 -2.81 -9.26
N TYR A 109 -16.48 -3.53 -9.92
CA TYR A 109 -17.89 -3.15 -10.05
C TYR A 109 -18.74 -3.85 -8.99
N ILE A 110 -19.33 -3.07 -8.11
CA ILE A 110 -20.28 -3.56 -7.12
C ILE A 110 -21.68 -3.15 -7.57
N ALA A 111 -22.53 -4.13 -7.84
CA ALA A 111 -23.89 -3.92 -8.27
C ALA A 111 -24.84 -3.94 -7.08
N PHE A 112 -25.97 -3.23 -7.20
CA PHE A 112 -26.99 -3.13 -6.16
C PHE A 112 -28.38 -3.31 -6.76
N ASN A 113 -29.24 -4.10 -6.12
CA ASN A 113 -30.64 -4.27 -6.50
C ASN A 113 -31.54 -3.45 -5.57
N PRO A 114 -32.18 -2.35 -6.03
CA PRO A 114 -33.02 -1.53 -5.17
C PRO A 114 -34.32 -2.23 -4.73
N THR A 115 -34.77 -3.26 -5.44
CA THR A 115 -36.00 -3.98 -5.08
C THR A 115 -35.77 -4.98 -3.96
N THR A 116 -34.61 -5.64 -3.93
CA THR A 116 -34.26 -6.64 -2.89
C THR A 116 -33.28 -6.11 -1.84
N GLU A 117 -32.70 -4.93 -2.05
CA GLU A 117 -31.62 -4.35 -1.24
C GLU A 117 -30.36 -5.23 -1.16
N GLU A 118 -30.09 -6.02 -2.20
CA GLU A 118 -28.96 -6.95 -2.26
C GLU A 118 -27.79 -6.39 -3.08
N PHE A 119 -26.56 -6.67 -2.62
CA PHE A 119 -25.35 -6.41 -3.37
C PHE A 119 -24.86 -7.64 -4.13
N ALA A 120 -24.26 -7.43 -5.29
CA ALA A 120 -23.64 -8.49 -6.08
C ALA A 120 -22.37 -7.99 -6.77
N THR A 121 -21.47 -8.92 -7.09
CA THR A 121 -20.37 -8.63 -8.01
C THR A 121 -20.93 -8.55 -9.42
N ARG A 122 -20.47 -7.60 -10.23
CA ARG A 122 -20.99 -7.44 -11.60
C ARG A 122 -20.69 -8.66 -12.45
N SER A 123 -21.73 -9.24 -13.05
CA SER A 123 -21.64 -10.27 -14.08
C SER A 123 -22.30 -9.79 -15.38
N ALA A 124 -22.09 -10.51 -16.49
CA ALA A 124 -22.75 -10.18 -17.76
C ALA A 124 -24.29 -10.23 -17.67
N ALA A 125 -24.83 -11.09 -16.81
CA ALA A 125 -26.26 -11.17 -16.54
C ALA A 125 -26.75 -9.95 -15.74
N ILE A 126 -26.06 -9.62 -14.64
CA ILE A 126 -26.39 -8.45 -13.80
C ILE A 126 -26.29 -7.14 -14.59
N ALA A 127 -25.28 -7.00 -15.44
CA ALA A 127 -25.10 -5.80 -16.25
C ALA A 127 -26.23 -5.55 -17.27
N LYS A 128 -26.98 -6.59 -17.66
CA LYS A 128 -28.10 -6.50 -18.60
C LYS A 128 -29.46 -6.50 -17.89
N ASP A 129 -29.50 -6.85 -16.61
CA ASP A 129 -30.75 -6.92 -15.85
C ASP A 129 -31.18 -5.50 -15.43
N PRO A 130 -32.34 -5.01 -15.89
CA PRO A 130 -32.80 -3.66 -15.56
C PRO A 130 -33.08 -3.45 -14.07
N ARG A 131 -33.25 -4.51 -13.28
CA ARG A 131 -33.49 -4.39 -11.83
C ARG A 131 -32.23 -4.00 -11.06
N TRP A 132 -31.06 -4.18 -11.66
CA TRP A 132 -29.78 -3.90 -11.02
C TRP A 132 -29.23 -2.54 -11.43
N ILE A 133 -28.62 -1.90 -10.45
CA ILE A 133 -27.64 -0.83 -10.65
C ILE A 133 -26.31 -1.55 -10.85
N PRO A 134 -25.69 -1.49 -12.04
CA PRO A 134 -24.54 -2.33 -12.37
C PRO A 134 -23.24 -1.90 -11.68
N ASP A 135 -23.17 -0.65 -11.23
CA ASP A 135 -22.06 -0.10 -10.44
C ASP A 135 -22.60 0.99 -9.50
N ILE A 136 -22.35 0.85 -8.20
CA ILE A 136 -22.75 1.86 -7.21
C ILE A 136 -21.87 3.12 -7.27
N SER A 137 -20.71 3.08 -7.93
CA SER A 137 -19.88 4.29 -8.02
C SER A 137 -20.50 5.43 -8.82
N ILE A 138 -21.60 5.17 -9.53
CA ILE A 138 -22.38 6.22 -10.22
C ILE A 138 -22.91 7.28 -9.25
N PHE A 139 -23.02 6.97 -7.96
CA PHE A 139 -23.53 7.91 -6.96
C PHE A 139 -22.52 8.95 -6.51
N GLU A 140 -21.23 8.74 -6.81
CA GLU A 140 -20.16 9.72 -6.60
C GLU A 140 -19.94 10.62 -7.84
N ASP A 141 -20.65 10.39 -8.94
CA ASP A 141 -20.60 11.27 -10.12
C ASP A 141 -21.27 12.62 -9.79
N PRO A 142 -20.55 13.76 -9.91
CA PRO A 142 -21.12 15.09 -9.65
C PRO A 142 -22.32 15.43 -10.53
N ASN A 143 -22.46 14.77 -11.69
CA ASN A 143 -23.57 14.98 -12.63
C ASN A 143 -24.74 14.03 -12.36
N PHE A 144 -24.64 13.13 -11.38
CA PHE A 144 -25.71 12.22 -11.04
C PHE A 144 -26.87 12.99 -10.39
N SER A 145 -28.07 12.82 -10.96
CA SER A 145 -29.29 13.40 -10.40
C SER A 145 -30.16 12.32 -9.77
N ASP A 146 -30.25 12.33 -8.44
CA ASP A 146 -31.13 11.44 -7.66
C ASP A 146 -32.58 11.54 -8.19
N TYR A 147 -33.07 12.77 -8.42
CA TYR A 147 -34.42 13.01 -8.92
C TYR A 147 -34.65 12.39 -10.31
N ALA A 148 -33.73 12.61 -11.25
CA ALA A 148 -33.85 12.05 -12.60
C ALA A 148 -33.79 10.53 -12.57
N TYR A 149 -32.91 9.96 -11.74
CA TYR A 149 -32.79 8.52 -11.55
C TYR A 149 -34.09 7.92 -11.00
N VAL A 150 -34.62 8.47 -9.91
CA VAL A 150 -35.86 7.98 -9.28
C VAL A 150 -37.06 8.08 -10.23
N THR A 151 -37.20 9.21 -10.93
CA THR A 151 -38.31 9.46 -11.86
C THR A 151 -38.28 8.47 -13.02
N LYS A 152 -37.10 8.19 -13.58
CA LYS A 152 -36.93 7.26 -14.71
C LYS A 152 -37.12 5.80 -14.30
N ASN A 153 -36.71 5.43 -13.09
CA ASN A 153 -36.57 4.01 -12.71
C ASN A 153 -37.66 3.47 -11.77
N SER A 154 -38.38 4.32 -11.04
CA SER A 154 -39.45 3.92 -10.09
C SER A 154 -40.47 2.96 -10.71
N LYS A 155 -41.06 3.33 -11.86
CA LYS A 155 -42.02 2.48 -12.59
C LYS A 155 -41.42 1.15 -13.04
N ARG A 156 -40.17 1.18 -13.54
CA ARG A 156 -39.46 -0.01 -14.04
C ARG A 156 -39.15 -1.00 -12.92
N LEU A 157 -38.83 -0.50 -11.73
CA LEU A 157 -38.49 -1.30 -10.55
C LEU A 157 -39.72 -1.69 -9.72
N ASN A 158 -40.92 -1.27 -10.14
CA ASN A 158 -42.17 -1.45 -9.42
C ASN A 158 -42.11 -0.93 -7.96
N LEU A 159 -41.47 0.23 -7.77
CA LEU A 159 -41.32 0.91 -6.47
C LEU A 159 -41.96 2.30 -6.55
N LYS A 160 -42.54 2.78 -5.43
CA LYS A 160 -42.97 4.17 -5.37
C LYS A 160 -41.75 5.11 -5.42
N PRO A 161 -41.85 6.31 -6.01
CA PRO A 161 -40.74 7.26 -6.05
C PRO A 161 -40.13 7.54 -4.68
N ASP A 162 -40.95 7.71 -3.64
CA ASP A 162 -40.48 7.97 -2.28
C ASP A 162 -39.74 6.77 -1.66
N GLU A 163 -40.18 5.54 -1.94
CA GLU A 163 -39.51 4.32 -1.47
C GLU A 163 -38.14 4.18 -2.12
N LEU A 164 -38.07 4.33 -3.45
CA LEU A 164 -36.81 4.28 -4.18
C LEU A 164 -35.87 5.40 -3.73
N SER A 165 -36.38 6.62 -3.52
CA SER A 165 -35.60 7.74 -3.01
C SER A 165 -34.93 7.42 -1.66
N LYS A 166 -35.69 6.84 -0.71
CA LYS A 166 -35.15 6.42 0.59
C LYS A 166 -34.06 5.35 0.46
N ILE A 167 -34.25 4.38 -0.43
CA ILE A 167 -33.27 3.31 -0.68
C ILE A 167 -31.98 3.89 -1.25
N ILE A 168 -32.06 4.81 -2.21
CA ILE A 168 -30.89 5.48 -2.78
C ILE A 168 -30.20 6.37 -1.74
N GLN A 169 -30.95 7.11 -0.92
CA GLN A 169 -30.37 7.89 0.18
C GLN A 169 -29.63 7.01 1.19
N LYS A 170 -30.21 5.86 1.57
CA LYS A 170 -29.55 4.87 2.44
C LYS A 170 -28.26 4.35 1.81
N LEU A 171 -28.27 4.05 0.51
CA LEU A 171 -27.09 3.58 -0.21
C LEU A 171 -25.98 4.64 -0.25
N LYS A 172 -26.33 5.90 -0.55
CA LYS A 172 -25.39 7.04 -0.50
C LYS A 172 -24.85 7.30 0.91
N GLY A 173 -25.64 6.98 1.93
CA GLY A 173 -25.25 7.09 3.34
C GLY A 173 -24.10 6.15 3.74
N ILE A 174 -23.72 5.16 2.92
CA ILE A 174 -22.57 4.27 3.21
C ILE A 174 -21.28 5.07 3.39
N SER A 175 -21.03 6.08 2.55
CA SER A 175 -19.83 6.92 2.67
C SER A 175 -19.84 7.75 3.95
N GLN A 176 -21.01 7.92 4.57
CA GLN A 176 -21.20 8.69 5.79
C GLN A 176 -21.10 7.86 7.07
N TYR A 177 -20.79 6.57 6.96
CA TYR A 177 -20.67 5.70 8.12
C TYR A 177 -19.40 6.05 8.92
N ASP A 178 -19.53 6.14 10.25
CA ASP A 178 -18.40 6.36 11.14
C ASP A 178 -17.65 5.05 11.40
N ILE A 179 -16.34 5.06 11.17
CA ILE A 179 -15.44 3.97 11.53
C ILE A 179 -14.55 4.40 12.69
N GLY A 180 -14.24 3.46 13.58
CA GLY A 180 -13.28 3.71 14.65
C GLY A 180 -11.85 3.84 14.09
N VAL A 181 -11.16 4.90 14.46
CA VAL A 181 -9.77 5.17 14.12
C VAL A 181 -8.93 5.11 15.39
N ILE A 182 -7.99 4.18 15.44
CA ILE A 182 -7.02 4.05 16.52
C ILE A 182 -5.78 4.84 16.10
N LYS A 183 -5.55 5.99 16.73
CA LYS A 183 -4.36 6.81 16.49
C LYS A 183 -3.28 6.42 17.48
N LEU A 184 -2.17 5.90 16.98
CA LEU A 184 -1.00 5.59 17.78
C LEU A 184 -0.25 6.87 18.11
N ASN A 185 0.27 6.96 19.33
CA ASN A 185 1.03 8.12 19.79
C ASN A 185 2.26 8.35 18.90
N SER A 186 2.43 9.57 18.40
CA SER A 186 3.53 9.94 17.50
C SER A 186 4.91 9.79 18.12
N LYS A 187 5.02 9.78 19.46
CA LYS A 187 6.28 9.55 20.17
C LYS A 187 6.71 8.09 20.16
N LEU A 188 5.87 7.16 19.70
CA LEU A 188 6.22 5.75 19.66
C LEU A 188 7.32 5.50 18.61
N PRO A 189 8.38 4.77 18.98
CA PRO A 189 9.36 4.33 18.01
C PRO A 189 8.76 3.25 17.10
N ILE A 190 9.26 3.19 15.87
CA ILE A 190 8.72 2.34 14.79
C ILE A 190 8.70 0.85 15.14
N ASP A 191 9.64 0.36 15.94
CA ASP A 191 9.67 -1.01 16.42
C ASP A 191 8.46 -1.32 17.34
N GLN A 192 8.11 -0.41 18.25
CA GLN A 192 6.92 -0.54 19.07
C GLN A 192 5.63 -0.47 18.25
N VAL A 193 5.58 0.40 17.25
CA VAL A 193 4.45 0.50 16.32
C VAL A 193 4.27 -0.82 15.56
N THR A 194 5.37 -1.40 15.08
CA THR A 194 5.38 -2.70 14.40
C THR A 194 4.87 -3.82 15.32
N ASP A 195 5.30 -3.82 16.59
CA ASP A 195 4.85 -4.78 17.59
C ASP A 195 3.35 -4.63 17.92
N ILE A 196 2.86 -3.39 18.06
CA ILE A 196 1.44 -3.11 18.29
C ILE A 196 0.61 -3.64 17.13
N PHE A 197 1.01 -3.36 15.89
CA PHE A 197 0.32 -3.86 14.71
C PHE A 197 0.25 -5.39 14.71
N ASN A 198 1.39 -6.07 14.87
CA ASN A 198 1.45 -7.52 14.80
C ASN A 198 0.64 -8.20 15.92
N ARG A 199 0.45 -7.53 17.05
CA ARG A 199 -0.41 -8.01 18.15
C ARG A 199 -1.90 -7.81 17.87
N ILE A 200 -2.27 -6.72 17.19
CA ILE A 200 -3.66 -6.47 16.77
C ILE A 200 -4.02 -7.40 15.61
N ASN A 201 -3.11 -7.56 14.65
CA ASN A 201 -3.33 -8.32 13.42
C ASN A 201 -2.98 -9.81 13.58
N GLN A 202 -3.69 -10.52 14.45
CA GLN A 202 -3.40 -11.92 14.77
C GLN A 202 -3.67 -12.92 13.62
N LYS A 203 -4.47 -12.54 12.61
CA LYS A 203 -4.87 -13.42 11.48
C LYS A 203 -4.52 -12.87 10.09
N GLY A 204 -4.07 -11.62 9.99
CA GLY A 204 -3.70 -10.99 8.72
C GLY A 204 -2.19 -10.98 8.48
N THR A 205 -1.79 -10.27 7.44
CA THR A 205 -0.38 -10.15 7.03
C THR A 205 0.42 -9.39 8.10
N LYS A 206 1.51 -9.98 8.58
CA LYS A 206 2.44 -9.28 9.49
C LYS A 206 2.97 -8.01 8.83
N LEU A 207 3.06 -6.94 9.61
CA LEU A 207 3.73 -5.71 9.20
C LEU A 207 5.17 -5.77 9.67
N SER A 208 6.07 -5.39 8.79
CA SER A 208 7.50 -5.36 9.03
C SER A 208 7.99 -3.91 9.06
N SER A 209 9.15 -3.65 9.66
CA SER A 209 9.80 -2.34 9.54
C SER A 209 10.11 -1.96 8.09
N ALA A 210 10.22 -2.94 7.18
CA ALA A 210 10.37 -2.71 5.76
C ALA A 210 9.14 -2.01 5.15
N ASP A 211 7.95 -2.26 5.69
CA ASP A 211 6.71 -1.64 5.21
C ASP A 211 6.64 -0.15 5.57
N PHE A 212 7.17 0.22 6.75
CA PHE A 212 7.35 1.62 7.11
C PHE A 212 8.38 2.32 6.23
N ALA A 213 9.50 1.65 5.93
CA ALA A 213 10.50 2.19 5.02
C ALA A 213 9.89 2.41 3.62
N MET A 214 9.18 1.42 3.10
CA MET A 214 8.46 1.50 1.82
C MET A 214 7.47 2.67 1.81
N SER A 215 6.67 2.83 2.86
CA SER A 215 5.72 3.95 2.97
C SER A 215 6.43 5.30 2.95
N ARG A 216 7.55 5.42 3.67
CA ARG A 216 8.30 6.68 3.76
C ARG A 216 8.94 7.03 2.42
N LEU A 217 9.64 6.07 1.80
CA LEU A 217 10.22 6.22 0.46
C LEU A 217 9.17 6.65 -0.56
N SER A 218 8.01 5.99 -0.56
CA SER A 218 6.91 6.31 -1.49
C SER A 218 6.38 7.73 -1.37
N SER A 219 6.38 8.28 -0.15
CA SER A 219 5.92 9.65 0.11
C SER A 219 6.94 10.73 -0.28
N ASP A 220 8.19 10.35 -0.51
CA ASP A 220 9.26 11.30 -0.77
C ASP A 220 9.63 11.34 -2.25
N THR A 221 9.17 12.39 -2.93
CA THR A 221 9.54 12.69 -4.32
C THR A 221 10.67 13.70 -4.41
N ALA A 222 11.00 14.40 -3.32
CA ALA A 222 12.03 15.44 -3.33
C ALA A 222 13.44 14.85 -3.40
N HIS A 223 13.64 13.69 -2.76
CA HIS A 223 14.91 12.99 -2.67
C HIS A 223 14.91 11.70 -3.51
N HIS A 224 14.03 11.59 -4.51
CA HIS A 224 13.87 10.39 -5.34
C HIS A 224 13.53 9.10 -4.56
N GLY A 225 12.98 9.22 -3.35
CA GLY A 225 12.58 8.07 -2.54
C GLY A 225 11.57 7.17 -3.25
N ASN A 226 10.60 7.77 -3.94
CA ASN A 226 9.61 7.03 -4.73
C ASN A 226 10.28 6.19 -5.84
N ASP A 227 11.26 6.76 -6.54
CA ASP A 227 11.98 6.08 -7.62
C ASP A 227 12.85 4.93 -7.08
N LEU A 228 13.59 5.15 -5.99
CA LEU A 228 14.37 4.09 -5.32
C LEU A 228 13.49 2.93 -4.84
N ARG A 229 12.31 3.23 -4.30
CA ARG A 229 11.36 2.17 -3.92
C ARG A 229 10.89 1.38 -5.13
N LYS A 230 10.48 2.05 -6.22
CA LYS A 230 10.05 1.39 -7.46
C LYS A 230 11.16 0.53 -8.05
N GLU A 231 12.41 0.98 -7.98
CA GLU A 231 13.57 0.24 -8.45
C GLU A 231 13.74 -1.09 -7.72
N ILE A 232 13.75 -1.05 -6.38
CA ILE A 232 13.84 -2.26 -5.56
C ILE A 232 12.66 -3.19 -5.82
N GLU A 233 11.45 -2.64 -5.85
CA GLU A 233 10.23 -3.41 -6.02
C GLU A 233 10.18 -4.10 -7.38
N TYR A 234 10.34 -3.35 -8.48
CA TYR A 234 10.30 -3.92 -9.82
C TYR A 234 11.45 -4.89 -10.06
N PHE A 235 12.63 -4.65 -9.48
CA PHE A 235 13.71 -5.63 -9.50
C PHE A 235 13.26 -6.97 -8.92
N ILE A 236 12.71 -6.96 -7.70
CA ILE A 236 12.27 -8.19 -7.01
C ILE A 236 11.20 -8.92 -7.83
N GLN A 237 10.27 -8.19 -8.44
CA GLN A 237 9.15 -8.78 -9.17
C GLN A 237 9.60 -9.35 -10.51
N LEU A 238 10.39 -8.60 -11.28
CA LEU A 238 10.97 -9.08 -12.54
C LEU A 238 11.88 -10.29 -12.34
N TYR A 239 12.63 -10.30 -11.23
CA TYR A 239 13.49 -11.42 -10.87
C TYR A 239 12.71 -12.68 -10.42
N LYS A 240 11.45 -12.51 -9.98
CA LYS A 240 10.56 -13.61 -9.59
C LYS A 240 9.70 -14.12 -10.74
N ASP A 241 9.20 -13.21 -11.57
CA ASP A 241 8.30 -13.50 -12.67
C ASP A 241 8.53 -12.51 -13.82
N HIS A 242 9.28 -13.00 -14.81
CA HIS A 242 9.61 -12.29 -16.04
C HIS A 242 8.36 -11.89 -16.85
N SER A 243 7.24 -12.60 -16.68
CA SER A 243 5.99 -12.27 -17.40
C SER A 243 5.38 -10.93 -16.98
N LEU A 244 5.87 -10.34 -15.88
CA LEU A 244 5.41 -9.04 -15.39
C LEU A 244 6.01 -7.86 -16.13
N LEU A 245 7.08 -8.04 -16.92
CA LEU A 245 7.78 -6.95 -17.61
C LEU A 245 6.85 -6.07 -18.43
N GLU A 246 6.07 -6.68 -19.32
CA GLU A 246 5.15 -5.96 -20.19
C GLU A 246 4.09 -5.18 -19.40
N ASN A 247 3.58 -5.77 -18.31
CA ASN A 247 2.57 -5.14 -17.47
C ASN A 247 3.14 -3.94 -16.70
N ILE A 248 4.34 -4.08 -16.13
CA ILE A 248 5.03 -3.00 -15.41
C ILE A 248 5.31 -1.83 -16.35
N VAL A 249 5.88 -2.09 -17.53
CA VAL A 249 6.21 -1.04 -18.52
C VAL A 249 4.96 -0.31 -18.98
N LYS A 250 3.86 -1.03 -19.18
CA LYS A 250 2.57 -0.43 -19.59
C LYS A 250 1.92 0.37 -18.46
N MET A 251 2.05 -0.07 -17.22
CA MET A 251 1.44 0.55 -16.05
C MET A 251 2.18 1.83 -15.64
N ASP A 252 3.51 1.82 -15.67
CA ASP A 252 4.37 2.93 -15.24
C ASP A 252 5.39 3.31 -16.32
N PRO A 253 4.93 3.93 -17.42
CA PRO A 253 5.79 4.28 -18.55
C PRO A 253 6.83 5.35 -18.19
N GLU A 254 6.54 6.23 -17.21
CA GLU A 254 7.50 7.24 -16.75
C GLU A 254 8.69 6.58 -16.08
N PHE A 255 8.44 5.67 -15.13
CA PHE A 255 9.53 4.93 -14.49
C PHE A 255 10.24 4.01 -15.47
N ALA A 256 9.52 3.34 -16.37
CA ALA A 256 10.12 2.44 -17.36
C ALA A 256 11.14 3.13 -18.30
N ASN A 257 11.03 4.45 -18.49
CA ASN A 257 11.96 5.24 -19.29
C ASN A 257 13.13 5.83 -18.47
N SER A 258 13.12 5.66 -17.14
CA SER A 258 14.13 6.21 -16.24
C SER A 258 15.43 5.39 -16.24
N ASP A 259 16.50 5.98 -15.72
CA ASP A 259 17.77 5.27 -15.52
C ASP A 259 17.68 4.20 -14.41
N TYR A 260 16.81 4.40 -13.41
CA TYR A 260 16.49 3.40 -12.39
C TYR A 260 15.97 2.09 -13.00
N PHE A 261 15.05 2.17 -13.98
CA PHE A 261 14.52 0.97 -14.64
C PHE A 261 15.57 0.29 -15.53
N LYS A 262 16.38 1.08 -16.25
CA LYS A 262 17.49 0.53 -17.05
C LYS A 262 18.46 -0.26 -16.18
N HIS A 263 18.78 0.25 -15.00
CA HIS A 263 19.71 -0.38 -14.06
C HIS A 263 19.28 -1.80 -13.65
N ILE A 264 17.98 -2.05 -13.51
CA ILE A 264 17.43 -3.35 -13.09
C ILE A 264 16.94 -4.24 -14.25
N SER A 265 16.97 -3.74 -15.48
CA SER A 265 16.40 -4.43 -16.67
C SER A 265 17.04 -5.78 -16.99
N TRP A 266 18.22 -6.07 -16.43
CA TRP A 266 18.88 -7.37 -16.54
C TRP A 266 18.16 -8.48 -15.76
N ALA A 267 17.38 -8.13 -14.72
CA ALA A 267 16.72 -9.08 -13.83
C ALA A 267 15.72 -10.01 -14.54
N ASP A 268 15.09 -9.51 -15.61
CA ASP A 268 14.15 -10.27 -16.46
C ASP A 268 14.82 -11.42 -17.24
N LYS A 269 16.14 -11.39 -17.37
CA LYS A 269 16.90 -12.36 -18.19
C LYS A 269 17.52 -13.48 -17.36
N GLU A 270 17.34 -13.46 -16.05
CA GLU A 270 18.02 -14.36 -15.12
C GLU A 270 17.07 -15.36 -14.49
N ASP A 271 17.27 -16.65 -14.77
CA ASP A 271 16.46 -17.75 -14.23
C ASP A 271 17.17 -18.44 -13.05
N VAL A 272 17.64 -17.66 -12.08
CA VAL A 272 18.36 -18.19 -10.91
C VAL A 272 17.46 -18.20 -9.68
N THR A 273 17.16 -19.41 -9.19
CA THR A 273 16.28 -19.61 -8.02
C THR A 273 17.03 -19.64 -6.67
N LEU A 274 18.37 -19.60 -6.70
CA LEU A 274 19.21 -19.81 -5.53
C LEU A 274 18.97 -18.76 -4.43
N TYR A 275 18.84 -17.51 -4.81
CA TYR A 275 18.56 -16.39 -3.90
C TYR A 275 17.47 -15.53 -4.50
N GLN A 276 16.33 -15.44 -3.83
CA GLN A 276 15.18 -14.66 -4.28
C GLN A 276 14.86 -13.65 -3.18
N PRO A 277 15.48 -12.45 -3.22
CA PRO A 277 15.27 -11.47 -2.18
C PRO A 277 13.82 -10.98 -2.15
N ASP A 278 13.36 -10.64 -0.96
CA ASP A 278 12.18 -9.79 -0.79
C ASP A 278 12.61 -8.34 -0.49
N PHE A 279 11.62 -7.45 -0.34
CA PHE A 279 11.90 -6.03 -0.13
C PHE A 279 12.71 -5.81 1.15
N SER A 280 12.35 -6.52 2.22
CA SER A 280 13.06 -6.50 3.50
C SER A 280 14.54 -6.91 3.34
N SER A 281 14.82 -7.90 2.50
CA SER A 281 16.17 -8.38 2.24
C SER A 281 17.04 -7.33 1.55
N ILE A 282 16.51 -6.68 0.51
CA ILE A 282 17.24 -5.61 -0.18
C ILE A 282 17.47 -4.42 0.76
N LEU A 283 16.47 -4.02 1.56
CA LEU A 283 16.66 -2.96 2.55
C LEU A 283 17.74 -3.30 3.58
N HIS A 284 17.83 -4.55 4.02
CA HIS A 284 18.87 -5.00 4.95
C HIS A 284 20.26 -4.91 4.32
N ILE A 285 20.40 -5.33 3.06
CA ILE A 285 21.64 -5.20 2.30
C ILE A 285 22.04 -3.72 2.18
N CYS A 286 21.09 -2.86 1.78
CA CYS A 286 21.34 -1.43 1.63
C CYS A 286 21.69 -0.75 2.96
N LEU A 287 21.02 -1.14 4.05
CA LEU A 287 21.32 -0.65 5.40
C LEU A 287 22.74 -1.01 5.85
N GLY A 288 23.19 -2.23 5.54
CA GLY A 288 24.54 -2.65 5.85
C GLY A 288 25.58 -1.95 4.98
N LEU A 289 25.35 -1.82 3.67
CA LEU A 289 26.27 -1.17 2.73
C LEU A 289 26.42 0.33 3.00
N GLY A 290 25.30 1.06 3.11
CA GLY A 290 25.33 2.53 3.18
C GLY A 290 25.51 3.09 4.59
N PHE A 291 25.13 2.33 5.63
CA PHE A 291 25.04 2.87 6.99
C PHE A 291 25.73 2.03 8.08
N LEU A 292 26.27 0.86 7.73
CA LEU A 292 26.92 -0.07 8.67
C LEU A 292 26.01 -0.43 9.85
N ARG A 293 24.73 -0.67 9.56
CA ARG A 293 23.68 -0.95 10.56
C ARG A 293 22.95 -2.25 10.25
N GLY A 294 22.36 -2.85 11.29
CA GLY A 294 21.74 -4.17 11.19
C GLY A 294 20.22 -4.21 11.37
N LYS A 295 19.60 -3.17 11.95
CA LYS A 295 18.17 -3.20 12.32
C LYS A 295 17.35 -2.27 11.43
N LEU A 296 16.38 -2.82 10.67
CA LEU A 296 15.60 -2.07 9.68
C LEU A 296 14.86 -0.84 10.21
N TYR A 297 14.39 -0.84 11.46
CA TYR A 297 13.75 0.36 12.02
C TYR A 297 14.72 1.57 12.02
N GLN A 298 16.03 1.32 12.07
CA GLN A 298 17.03 2.39 11.97
C GLN A 298 17.07 2.99 10.56
N LEU A 299 16.83 2.19 9.51
CA LEU A 299 16.71 2.71 8.15
C LEU A 299 15.57 3.71 8.06
N VAL A 300 14.40 3.33 8.60
CA VAL A 300 13.22 4.20 8.61
C VAL A 300 13.54 5.52 9.33
N SER A 301 14.22 5.48 10.48
CA SER A 301 14.68 6.70 11.16
C SER A 301 15.65 7.53 10.32
N LEU A 302 16.58 6.89 9.61
CA LEU A 302 17.58 7.58 8.76
C LEU A 302 16.90 8.31 7.58
N ILE A 303 16.06 7.63 6.80
CA ILE A 303 15.31 8.23 5.68
C ILE A 303 14.19 9.18 6.14
N SER A 304 14.00 9.28 7.45
CA SER A 304 13.19 10.29 8.12
C SER A 304 14.00 11.55 8.50
N GLY A 305 15.32 11.53 8.34
CA GLY A 305 16.20 12.65 8.69
C GLY A 305 16.74 12.59 10.11
N ARG A 306 16.76 11.42 10.77
CA ARG A 306 17.28 11.28 12.12
C ARG A 306 18.77 11.57 12.18
N ASP A 307 19.13 12.67 12.83
CA ASP A 307 20.49 12.94 13.28
C ASP A 307 20.73 12.19 14.61
N PHE A 308 21.63 11.20 14.60
CA PHE A 308 21.92 10.36 15.76
C PHE A 308 22.82 11.05 16.79
N GLU A 309 23.61 12.05 16.38
CA GLU A 309 24.46 12.82 17.27
C GLU A 309 23.64 13.88 18.00
N LYS A 310 22.86 14.67 17.24
CA LYS A 310 22.02 15.75 17.78
C LYS A 310 20.72 15.23 18.39
N ARG A 311 20.34 13.97 18.10
CA ARG A 311 19.07 13.35 18.50
C ARG A 311 17.83 14.13 18.03
N THR A 312 17.98 14.86 16.94
CA THR A 312 16.94 15.64 16.27
C THR A 312 16.66 15.02 14.90
N TYR A 313 15.64 15.53 14.22
CA TYR A 313 15.42 15.25 12.81
C TYR A 313 15.77 16.52 12.02
N THR A 314 16.40 16.39 10.86
CA THR A 314 16.76 17.54 9.99
C THR A 314 16.66 17.17 8.51
N GLU A 315 16.38 18.16 7.65
CA GLU A 315 16.34 17.97 6.19
C GLU A 315 17.72 17.57 5.65
N GLU A 316 18.80 18.18 6.15
CA GLU A 316 20.18 17.86 5.78
C GLU A 316 20.54 16.39 6.07
N ALA A 317 20.17 15.87 7.25
CA ALA A 317 20.41 14.47 7.58
C ALA A 317 19.54 13.52 6.73
N MET A 318 18.38 13.99 6.27
CA MET A 318 17.52 13.23 5.37
C MET A 318 18.14 13.15 3.98
N GLU A 319 18.59 14.27 3.43
CA GLU A 319 19.25 14.36 2.12
C GLU A 319 20.49 13.44 2.06
N ASP A 320 21.39 13.53 3.04
CA ASP A 320 22.56 12.64 3.16
C ASP A 320 22.16 11.17 3.29
N SER A 321 21.07 10.88 4.01
CA SER A 321 20.56 9.51 4.13
C SER A 321 20.00 8.98 2.81
N TYR A 322 19.28 9.80 2.03
CA TYR A 322 18.76 9.38 0.72
C TYR A 322 19.88 9.17 -0.29
N GLU A 323 20.92 10.00 -0.28
CA GLU A 323 22.09 9.84 -1.15
C GLU A 323 22.79 8.50 -0.86
N LYS A 324 23.16 8.24 0.39
CA LYS A 324 23.78 6.96 0.82
C LYS A 324 22.90 5.75 0.55
N PHE A 325 21.60 5.88 0.78
CA PHE A 325 20.65 4.80 0.49
C PHE A 325 20.57 4.54 -1.02
N GLY A 326 20.53 5.58 -1.84
CA GLY A 326 20.55 5.48 -3.30
C GLY A 326 21.79 4.77 -3.81
N GLU A 327 22.98 5.17 -3.37
CA GLU A 327 24.24 4.49 -3.71
C GLU A 327 24.23 3.01 -3.32
N ALA A 328 23.69 2.69 -2.14
CA ALA A 328 23.59 1.32 -1.67
C ALA A 328 22.61 0.48 -2.52
N VAL A 329 21.49 1.06 -2.98
CA VAL A 329 20.55 0.41 -3.91
C VAL A 329 21.22 0.18 -5.26
N GLN A 330 21.91 1.19 -5.80
CA GLN A 330 22.64 1.06 -7.07
C GLN A 330 23.70 -0.04 -6.98
N TYR A 331 24.45 -0.11 -5.88
CA TYR A 331 25.42 -1.19 -5.70
C TYR A 331 24.74 -2.57 -5.58
N ALA A 332 23.68 -2.66 -4.79
CA ALA A 332 22.99 -3.90 -4.47
C ALA A 332 22.30 -4.51 -5.69
N LEU A 333 21.68 -3.69 -6.54
CA LEU A 333 20.91 -4.16 -7.69
C LEU A 333 21.72 -4.22 -9.00
N ASN A 334 23.02 -3.89 -8.94
CA ASN A 334 23.90 -3.99 -10.09
C ASN A 334 24.09 -5.44 -10.54
N GLU A 335 23.95 -5.69 -11.84
CA GLU A 335 24.07 -7.02 -12.46
C GLU A 335 25.37 -7.75 -12.05
N SER A 336 26.51 -7.06 -12.14
CA SER A 336 27.81 -7.68 -11.88
C SER A 336 27.98 -8.03 -10.40
N ASN A 337 27.57 -7.13 -9.50
CA ASN A 337 27.67 -7.36 -8.06
C ASN A 337 26.73 -8.49 -7.63
N PHE A 338 25.49 -8.46 -8.11
CA PHE A 338 24.50 -9.48 -7.78
C PHE A 338 24.92 -10.86 -8.28
N LYS A 339 25.38 -10.97 -9.53
CA LYS A 339 25.87 -12.25 -10.08
C LYS A 339 27.10 -12.78 -9.35
N ARG A 340 28.04 -11.91 -8.96
CA ARG A 340 29.20 -12.30 -8.13
C ARG A 340 28.74 -12.84 -6.78
N TYR A 341 27.77 -12.20 -6.16
CA TYR A 341 27.20 -12.67 -4.91
C TYR A 341 26.57 -14.07 -5.04
N ILE A 342 25.77 -14.31 -6.07
CA ILE A 342 25.22 -15.64 -6.38
C ILE A 342 26.35 -16.67 -6.57
N LEU A 343 27.44 -16.31 -7.27
CA LEU A 343 28.58 -17.19 -7.47
C LEU A 343 29.29 -17.53 -6.15
N LEU A 344 29.42 -16.56 -5.24
CA LEU A 344 29.97 -16.79 -3.91
C LEU A 344 29.10 -17.77 -3.11
N LEU A 345 27.77 -17.60 -3.14
CA LEU A 345 26.85 -18.55 -2.50
C LEU A 345 27.03 -19.97 -3.04
N LYS A 346 27.13 -20.12 -4.36
CA LYS A 346 27.42 -21.42 -5.00
C LYS A 346 28.76 -21.98 -4.54
N SER A 347 29.79 -21.13 -4.44
CA SER A 347 31.13 -21.52 -4.01
C SER A 347 31.20 -21.95 -2.54
N LEU A 348 30.30 -21.44 -1.71
CA LEU A 348 30.10 -21.87 -0.32
C LEU A 348 29.32 -23.20 -0.19
N GLY A 349 28.97 -23.84 -1.31
CA GLY A 349 28.23 -25.10 -1.32
C GLY A 349 26.71 -24.94 -1.19
N ILE A 350 26.19 -23.71 -1.29
CA ILE A 350 24.76 -23.44 -1.33
C ILE A 350 24.33 -23.59 -2.79
N VAL A 351 24.00 -24.82 -3.18
CA VAL A 351 23.66 -25.16 -4.58
C VAL A 351 22.16 -25.39 -4.75
N ASP A 352 21.45 -25.72 -3.66
CA ASP A 352 20.01 -25.93 -3.61
C ASP A 352 19.48 -25.55 -2.21
N LYS A 353 18.42 -24.73 -2.16
CA LYS A 353 17.75 -24.29 -0.92
C LYS A 353 17.26 -25.47 -0.06
N ASN A 354 17.08 -26.65 -0.65
CA ASN A 354 16.66 -27.87 0.05
C ASN A 354 17.76 -28.54 0.88
N TYR A 355 19.04 -28.31 0.54
CA TYR A 355 20.17 -29.02 1.15
C TYR A 355 21.03 -28.13 2.07
N ALA A 356 20.98 -26.80 1.91
CA ALA A 356 21.67 -25.83 2.76
C ALA A 356 20.75 -24.65 3.10
N LYS A 357 19.98 -24.78 4.19
CA LYS A 357 19.01 -23.76 4.62
C LYS A 357 19.67 -22.79 5.60
N LEU A 358 20.43 -21.82 5.09
CA LEU A 358 20.81 -20.66 5.89
C LEU A 358 19.60 -19.73 6.05
N PRO A 359 19.35 -19.18 7.26
CA PRO A 359 18.34 -18.14 7.41
C PRO A 359 18.66 -16.94 6.50
N ASP A 360 17.64 -16.34 5.90
CA ASP A 360 17.79 -15.22 4.94
C ASP A 360 18.63 -14.07 5.51
N SER A 361 18.61 -13.87 6.83
CA SER A 361 19.47 -12.91 7.52
C SER A 361 20.96 -13.12 7.24
N TYR A 362 21.46 -14.37 7.31
CA TYR A 362 22.87 -14.68 7.09
C TYR A 362 23.28 -14.53 5.63
N ILE A 363 22.35 -14.86 4.72
CA ILE A 363 22.51 -14.64 3.29
C ILE A 363 22.65 -13.12 3.07
N ASN A 364 21.70 -12.32 3.53
CA ASN A 364 21.76 -10.86 3.38
C ASN A 364 23.04 -10.23 3.97
N PHE A 365 23.51 -10.67 5.15
CA PHE A 365 24.77 -10.21 5.76
C PHE A 365 26.04 -10.65 5.00
N SER A 366 25.96 -11.58 4.05
CA SER A 366 27.09 -12.00 3.23
C SER A 366 27.21 -11.24 1.91
N TYR A 367 26.30 -10.31 1.63
CA TYR A 367 26.29 -9.50 0.39
C TYR A 367 27.40 -8.44 0.35
N PHE A 368 28.10 -8.19 1.47
CA PHE A 368 29.09 -7.12 1.53
C PHE A 368 30.35 -7.46 0.71
N PRO A 369 30.92 -6.47 0.00
CA PRO A 369 32.23 -6.63 -0.60
C PRO A 369 33.28 -6.97 0.49
N GLN A 370 34.20 -7.89 0.17
CA GLN A 370 35.45 -8.05 0.91
C GLN A 370 36.41 -6.91 0.56
#